data_AF-A0A1Q7UKV1-F1
#
_entry.id   AF-A0A1Q7UKV1-F1
#
_cell.length_a   1.000
_cell.length_b   1.000
_cell.length_c   1.000
_cell.angle_alpha   90.00
_cell.angle_beta   90.00
_cell.angle_gamma   90.00
#
_symmetry.space_group_name_H-M   'P 1'
#
loop_
_entity.id
_entity.type
_entity.pdbx_description
1 polymer ?
#
loop_
_entity_poly.entity_id
_entity_poly.type
_entity_poly.pdbx_seq_one_letter_code
_entity_poly.pdbx_strand_id
1 'polypeptide(L)'
;MPTKKQRRRQQKSRRHDYEYVYVDGEGNEVEVDPDDLPAEKQNGKVEARAAKSTNKRAPARAGQRVIEPPSWRRALKRAAIWAPLLVVAMMLINRNVSPMQWATSALFLVAFFIPISYFTDSIAYRMYRKRIDRPTTPKAR
;
A
#
# COMPACT_ATOMS: atom_id res chain seq x y z
N MET A 1 8.89 9.41 -30.52
CA MET A 1 9.18 10.31 -29.39
C MET A 1 8.60 9.75 -28.09
N PRO A 2 9.38 9.64 -26.99
CA PRO A 2 8.87 9.19 -25.69
C PRO A 2 7.88 10.18 -25.09
N THR A 3 6.80 9.66 -24.47
CA THR A 3 5.76 10.49 -23.85
C THR A 3 6.26 11.27 -22.63
N LYS A 4 5.59 12.38 -22.27
CA LYS A 4 5.94 13.21 -21.09
C LYS A 4 6.08 12.40 -19.80
N LYS A 5 5.27 11.34 -19.63
CA LYS A 5 5.30 10.43 -18.47
C LYS A 5 6.51 9.50 -18.48
N GLN A 6 6.93 9.01 -19.65
CA GLN A 6 8.12 8.17 -19.79
C GLN A 6 9.40 8.95 -19.50
N ARG A 7 9.51 10.20 -20.02
CA ARG A 7 10.64 11.09 -19.74
C ARG A 7 10.80 11.36 -18.24
N ARG A 8 9.70 11.64 -17.53
CA ARG A 8 9.72 11.87 -16.07
C ARG A 8 10.14 10.62 -15.28
N ARG A 9 9.82 9.42 -15.76
CA ARG A 9 10.25 8.15 -15.13
C ARG A 9 11.76 7.93 -15.33
N GLN A 10 12.28 8.18 -16.53
CA GLN A 10 13.71 8.08 -16.82
C GLN A 10 14.53 9.12 -16.04
N GLN A 11 14.03 10.34 -15.92
CA GLN A 11 14.67 11.37 -15.08
C GLN A 11 14.67 10.99 -13.61
N LYS A 12 13.66 10.26 -13.12
CA LYS A 12 13.64 9.78 -11.73
C LYS A 12 14.61 8.62 -11.49
N SER A 13 14.79 7.71 -12.45
CA SER A 13 15.77 6.63 -12.31
C SER A 13 17.20 7.17 -12.32
N ARG A 14 17.49 8.11 -13.23
CA ARG A 14 18.82 8.74 -13.35
C ARG A 14 19.22 9.67 -12.21
N ARG A 15 18.30 9.97 -11.27
CA ARG A 15 18.59 10.79 -10.08
C ARG A 15 19.31 10.04 -8.96
N HIS A 16 19.42 8.71 -9.08
CA HIS A 16 19.99 7.85 -8.07
C HIS A 16 21.29 7.18 -8.53
N ASP A 17 21.87 7.67 -9.61
CA ASP A 17 23.20 7.26 -10.08
C ASP A 17 24.22 8.10 -9.31
N TYR A 18 24.38 7.83 -8.01
CA TYR A 18 25.49 8.37 -7.21
C TYR A 18 26.57 7.30 -7.12
N GLU A 19 27.80 7.68 -7.44
CA GLU A 19 28.99 6.88 -7.24
C GLU A 19 29.47 7.09 -5.80
N TYR A 20 29.72 5.99 -5.08
CA TYR A 20 30.27 6.07 -3.72
C TYR A 20 31.78 6.29 -3.83
N VAL A 21 32.22 7.49 -3.45
CA VAL A 21 33.64 7.85 -3.41
C VAL A 21 34.07 7.92 -1.95
N TYR A 22 35.13 7.18 -1.61
CA TYR A 22 35.75 7.25 -0.29
C TYR A 22 36.82 8.35 -0.32
N VAL A 23 36.74 9.24 0.66
CA VAL A 23 37.60 10.41 0.76
C VAL A 23 38.37 10.33 2.07
N ASP A 24 39.68 10.58 2.02
CA ASP A 24 40.53 10.60 3.21
C ASP A 24 40.34 11.88 4.07
N GLY A 25 41.10 11.98 5.16
CA GLY A 25 41.03 13.12 6.07
C GLY A 25 41.50 14.46 5.47
N GLU A 26 42.13 14.45 4.30
CA GLU A 26 42.62 15.63 3.58
C GLU A 26 41.76 16.00 2.37
N GLY A 27 40.74 15.19 2.06
CA GLY A 27 39.79 15.46 0.98
C GLY A 27 40.15 14.79 -0.36
N ASN A 28 41.12 13.89 -0.40
CA ASN A 28 41.54 13.20 -1.63
C ASN A 28 40.78 11.88 -1.82
N GLU A 29 40.45 11.58 -3.08
CA GLU A 29 39.84 10.31 -3.48
C GLU A 29 40.88 9.19 -3.36
N VAL A 30 40.59 8.16 -2.54
CA VAL A 30 41.49 7.03 -2.33
C VAL A 30 40.87 5.77 -2.92
N GLU A 31 41.61 5.09 -3.80
CA GLU A 31 41.25 3.75 -4.28
C GLU A 31 41.30 2.78 -3.10
N VAL A 32 40.15 2.24 -2.70
CA VAL A 32 40.07 1.25 -1.61
C VAL A 32 40.50 -0.11 -2.16
N ASP A 33 41.55 -0.69 -1.55
CA ASP A 33 41.97 -2.06 -1.79
C ASP A 33 40.80 -3.01 -1.46
N PRO A 34 40.38 -3.93 -2.35
CA PRO A 34 39.20 -4.78 -2.15
C PRO A 34 39.12 -5.54 -0.82
N ASP A 35 40.27 -5.73 -0.14
CA ASP A 35 40.37 -6.41 1.15
C ASP A 35 39.97 -5.53 2.36
N ASP A 36 39.94 -4.20 2.22
CA ASP A 36 39.58 -3.23 3.28
C ASP A 36 38.10 -2.77 3.22
N LEU A 37 37.32 -3.30 2.27
CA LEU A 37 35.88 -3.08 2.23
C LEU A 37 35.24 -3.72 3.47
N PRO A 38 34.48 -2.98 4.32
CA PRO A 38 33.77 -3.60 5.42
C PRO A 38 32.81 -4.63 4.84
N ALA A 39 33.04 -5.92 5.18
CA ALA A 39 32.25 -7.05 4.71
C ALA A 39 30.78 -6.66 4.67
N GLU A 40 30.28 -6.44 3.45
CA GLU A 40 28.91 -6.05 3.20
C GLU A 40 28.06 -7.09 3.91
N LYS A 41 27.36 -6.69 4.97
CA LYS A 41 26.52 -7.60 5.76
C LYS A 41 25.68 -8.35 4.76
N GLN A 42 26.00 -9.64 4.62
CA GLN A 42 25.36 -10.57 3.71
C GLN A 42 23.88 -10.57 4.06
N ASN A 43 23.13 -9.68 3.42
CA ASN A 43 21.70 -9.82 3.24
C ASN A 43 21.56 -11.01 2.30
N GLY A 44 21.67 -12.21 2.87
CA GLY A 44 21.46 -13.46 2.17
C GLY A 44 20.10 -13.42 1.51
N LYS A 45 20.10 -13.22 0.18
CA LYS A 45 19.03 -13.48 -0.80
C LYS A 45 19.29 -12.72 -2.11
N VAL A 46 20.48 -12.85 -2.71
CA VAL A 46 20.68 -12.32 -4.08
C VAL A 46 21.14 -13.39 -5.07
N GLU A 47 21.85 -14.42 -4.63
CA GLU A 47 22.44 -15.38 -5.59
C GLU A 47 21.52 -16.52 -6.04
N ALA A 48 20.41 -16.78 -5.35
CA ALA A 48 19.44 -17.79 -5.80
C ALA A 48 18.52 -17.32 -6.96
N ARG A 49 18.77 -16.14 -7.55
CA ARG A 49 17.83 -15.52 -8.53
C ARG A 49 18.39 -15.26 -9.93
N ALA A 50 19.68 -15.51 -10.18
CA ALA A 50 20.28 -15.26 -11.49
C ALA A 50 20.22 -16.46 -12.46
N ALA A 51 20.04 -17.69 -11.99
CA ALA A 51 20.14 -18.89 -12.86
C ALA A 51 18.78 -19.48 -13.31
N LYS A 52 17.65 -18.78 -13.15
CA LYS A 52 16.36 -19.30 -13.64
C LYS A 52 15.45 -18.21 -14.18
N SER A 53 15.94 -17.53 -15.22
CA SER A 53 15.10 -16.84 -16.20
C SER A 53 14.35 -17.86 -17.06
N THR A 54 13.30 -18.46 -16.51
CA THR A 54 12.22 -19.01 -17.34
C THR A 54 10.91 -18.95 -16.58
N ASN A 55 10.08 -17.97 -16.96
CA ASN A 55 8.63 -18.02 -16.84
C ASN A 55 8.00 -18.13 -15.44
N LYS A 56 8.38 -17.26 -14.49
CA LYS A 56 7.57 -17.05 -13.27
C LYS A 56 7.11 -15.61 -13.18
N ARG A 57 5.79 -15.42 -13.35
CA ARG A 57 5.04 -14.22 -12.98
C ARG A 57 5.65 -13.62 -11.71
N ALA A 58 5.95 -12.32 -11.75
CA ALA A 58 6.36 -11.57 -10.57
C ALA A 58 5.46 -11.96 -9.39
N PRO A 59 6.01 -12.25 -8.20
CA PRO A 59 5.19 -12.64 -7.07
C PRO A 59 4.22 -11.49 -6.81
N ALA A 60 2.91 -11.77 -6.95
CA ALA A 60 1.89 -10.90 -6.41
C ALA A 60 2.32 -10.60 -4.97
N ARG A 61 2.51 -9.32 -4.67
CA ARG A 61 3.01 -8.85 -3.36
C ARG A 61 2.40 -9.71 -2.27
N ALA A 62 3.25 -10.44 -1.55
CA ALA A 62 2.86 -11.16 -0.35
C ALA A 62 2.07 -10.18 0.53
N GLY A 63 0.76 -10.39 0.65
CA GLY A 63 -0.17 -9.44 1.30
C GLY A 63 -1.30 -8.89 0.43
N GLN A 64 -1.46 -9.33 -0.83
CA GLN A 64 -2.69 -9.04 -1.58
C GLN A 64 -3.86 -9.86 -0.99
N ARG A 65 -4.40 -9.38 0.15
CA ARG A 65 -5.57 -9.95 0.82
C ARG A 65 -6.65 -10.18 -0.24
N VAL A 66 -7.15 -11.41 -0.31
CA VAL A 66 -8.27 -11.73 -1.17
C VAL A 66 -9.45 -10.90 -0.69
N ILE A 67 -9.84 -9.91 -1.50
CA ILE A 67 -10.99 -9.08 -1.16
C ILE A 67 -12.22 -9.95 -1.41
N GLU A 68 -12.76 -10.47 -0.32
CA GLU A 68 -14.03 -11.20 -0.30
C GLU A 68 -15.18 -10.32 -0.85
N PRO A 69 -16.22 -10.94 -1.44
CA PRO A 69 -17.30 -10.21 -2.08
C PRO A 69 -18.04 -9.29 -1.08
N PRO A 70 -18.62 -8.17 -1.58
CA PRO A 70 -19.37 -7.24 -0.74
C PRO A 70 -20.58 -7.95 -0.13
N SER A 71 -20.75 -7.84 1.19
CA SER A 71 -21.90 -8.43 1.89
C SER A 71 -22.47 -7.44 2.90
N TRP A 72 -23.80 -7.38 2.98
CA TRP A 72 -24.54 -6.59 3.97
C TRP A 72 -24.16 -6.97 5.40
N ARG A 73 -23.89 -8.26 5.63
CA ARG A 73 -23.39 -8.77 6.92
C ARG A 73 -22.06 -8.11 7.33
N ARG A 74 -21.15 -7.87 6.38
CA ARG A 74 -19.86 -7.22 6.67
C ARG A 74 -20.03 -5.73 6.96
N ALA A 75 -20.89 -5.03 6.20
CA ALA A 75 -21.21 -3.63 6.47
C ALA A 75 -21.81 -3.46 7.88
N LEU A 76 -22.75 -4.33 8.28
CA LEU A 76 -23.31 -4.36 9.63
C LEU A 76 -22.27 -4.64 10.72
N LYS A 77 -21.38 -5.62 10.52
CA LYS A 77 -20.29 -5.90 11.47
C LYS A 77 -19.35 -4.70 11.65
N ARG A 78 -18.99 -4.03 10.55
CA ARG A 78 -18.17 -2.82 10.61
C ARG A 78 -18.90 -1.67 11.29
N ALA A 79 -20.17 -1.47 10.97
CA ALA A 79 -21.03 -0.49 11.62
C ALA A 79 -21.12 -0.75 13.14
N ALA A 80 -21.22 -2.00 13.58
CA ALA A 80 -21.23 -2.37 15.00
C ALA A 80 -19.92 -2.02 15.73
N ILE A 81 -18.77 -2.09 15.04
CA ILE A 81 -17.47 -1.66 15.59
C ILE A 81 -17.40 -0.14 15.73
N TRP A 82 -17.93 0.59 14.75
CA TRP A 82 -17.91 2.06 14.75
C TRP A 82 -19.00 2.70 15.64
N ALA A 83 -20.12 2.01 15.87
CA ALA A 83 -21.24 2.49 16.67
C ALA A 83 -20.85 2.98 18.08
N PRO A 84 -20.11 2.22 18.92
CA PRO A 84 -19.72 2.70 20.25
C PRO A 84 -18.81 3.93 20.17
N LEU A 85 -17.93 4.00 19.17
CA LEU A 85 -17.04 5.15 18.98
C LEU A 85 -17.82 6.41 18.57
N LEU A 86 -18.82 6.28 17.69
CA LEU A 86 -19.70 7.38 17.30
C LEU A 86 -20.57 7.86 18.46
N VAL A 87 -21.04 6.93 19.29
CA VAL A 87 -21.77 7.25 20.53
C VAL A 87 -20.91 8.08 21.47
N VAL A 88 -19.68 7.65 21.76
CA VAL A 88 -18.75 8.38 22.62
C VAL A 88 -18.43 9.75 22.03
N ALA A 89 -18.18 9.83 20.73
CA ALA A 89 -17.97 11.11 20.05
C ALA A 89 -19.17 12.06 20.20
N MET A 90 -20.39 11.57 20.00
CA MET A 90 -21.61 12.36 20.17
C MET A 90 -21.84 12.78 21.63
N MET A 91 -21.49 11.93 22.60
CA MET A 91 -21.54 12.27 24.01
C MET A 91 -20.54 13.39 24.38
N LEU A 92 -19.32 13.35 23.84
CA LEU A 92 -18.31 14.39 24.10
C LEU A 92 -18.64 15.74 23.45
N ILE A 93 -19.21 15.70 22.25
CA ILE A 93 -19.56 16.90 21.46
C ILE A 93 -20.85 17.52 21.99
N ASN A 94 -21.88 16.70 22.25
CA ASN A 94 -23.20 17.16 22.69
C ASN A 94 -23.39 16.90 24.20
N ARG A 95 -22.61 17.57 25.05
CA ARG A 95 -22.70 17.38 26.51
C ARG A 95 -24.01 17.91 27.13
N ASN A 96 -24.68 18.83 26.44
CA ASN A 96 -25.89 19.51 26.92
C ASN A 96 -27.20 18.89 26.42
N VAL A 97 -27.14 17.77 25.68
CA VAL A 97 -28.35 17.09 25.19
C VAL A 97 -28.64 15.84 26.01
N SER A 98 -29.90 15.44 26.03
CA SER A 98 -30.34 14.22 26.72
C SER A 98 -29.55 13.00 26.22
N PRO A 99 -29.24 12.03 27.09
CA PRO A 99 -28.63 10.75 26.71
C PRO A 99 -29.31 10.04 25.54
N MET A 100 -30.64 10.10 25.53
CA MET A 100 -31.46 9.52 24.46
C MET A 100 -31.17 10.18 23.11
N GLN A 101 -30.92 11.49 23.11
CA GLN A 101 -30.83 12.30 21.90
C GLN A 101 -29.50 12.05 21.17
N TRP A 102 -28.37 12.02 21.88
CA TRP A 102 -27.10 11.66 21.24
C TRP A 102 -27.06 10.19 20.79
N ALA A 103 -27.71 9.27 21.52
CA ALA A 103 -27.81 7.87 21.11
C ALA A 103 -28.61 7.72 19.81
N THR A 104 -29.74 8.43 19.70
CA THR A 104 -30.59 8.42 18.50
C THR A 104 -29.86 9.04 17.31
N SER A 105 -29.17 10.17 17.50
CA SER A 105 -28.36 10.79 16.45
C SER A 105 -27.23 9.89 15.97
N ALA A 106 -26.52 9.23 16.89
CA ALA A 106 -25.48 8.26 16.54
C ALA A 106 -26.05 7.08 15.74
N LEU A 107 -27.23 6.58 16.13
CA LEU A 107 -27.92 5.50 15.42
C LEU A 107 -28.31 5.92 13.99
N PHE A 108 -28.82 7.13 13.80
CA PHE A 108 -29.11 7.68 12.47
C PHE A 108 -27.86 7.76 11.59
N LEU A 109 -26.74 8.22 12.14
CA LEU A 109 -25.44 8.27 11.45
C LEU A 109 -24.97 6.88 11.03
N VAL A 110 -25.06 5.91 11.93
CA VAL A 110 -24.70 4.50 11.64
C VAL A 110 -25.62 3.92 10.56
N ALA A 111 -26.92 4.19 10.62
CA ALA A 111 -27.88 3.73 9.62
C ALA A 111 -27.51 4.23 8.21
N PHE A 112 -27.09 5.50 8.09
CA PHE A 112 -26.65 6.07 6.82
C PHE A 112 -25.27 5.56 6.38
N PHE A 113 -24.41 5.20 7.33
CA PHE A 113 -23.09 4.63 7.07
C PHE A 113 -23.17 3.23 6.43
N ILE A 114 -24.14 2.40 6.79
CA ILE A 114 -24.29 1.03 6.26
C ILE A 114 -24.37 0.97 4.72
N PRO A 115 -25.30 1.69 4.03
CA PRO A 115 -25.38 1.65 2.57
C PRO A 115 -24.13 2.23 1.90
N ILE A 116 -23.51 3.28 2.48
CA ILE A 116 -22.26 3.86 1.97
C ILE A 116 -21.10 2.87 2.10
N SER A 117 -20.99 2.17 3.23
CA SER A 117 -19.98 1.13 3.46
C SER A 117 -20.15 -0.02 2.46
N TYR A 118 -21.38 -0.42 2.14
CA TYR A 118 -21.61 -1.45 1.12
C TYR A 118 -21.19 -0.98 -0.28
N PHE A 119 -21.50 0.27 -0.63
CA PHE A 119 -21.14 0.84 -1.92
C PHE A 119 -19.62 0.94 -2.12
N THR A 120 -18.91 1.43 -1.11
CA THR A 120 -17.44 1.53 -1.13
C THR A 120 -16.78 0.16 -1.22
N ASP A 121 -17.26 -0.83 -0.47
CA ASP A 121 -16.80 -2.23 -0.59
C ASP A 121 -17.05 -2.81 -1.98
N SER A 122 -18.19 -2.48 -2.60
CA SER A 122 -18.53 -2.92 -3.96
C SER A 122 -17.57 -2.33 -5.00
N ILE A 123 -17.19 -1.06 -4.85
CA ILE A 123 -16.18 -0.42 -5.72
C ILE A 123 -14.81 -1.07 -5.52
N ALA A 124 -14.40 -1.29 -4.27
CA ALA A 124 -13.12 -1.93 -3.95
C ALA A 124 -13.04 -3.34 -4.55
N TYR A 125 -14.12 -4.13 -4.45
CA TYR A 125 -14.20 -5.45 -5.06
C TYR A 125 -14.12 -5.39 -6.60
N ARG A 126 -14.81 -4.43 -7.24
CA ARG A 126 -14.70 -4.21 -8.70
C ARG A 126 -13.26 -3.87 -9.12
N MET A 127 -12.58 -3.02 -8.36
CA MET A 127 -11.18 -2.66 -8.63
C MET A 127 -10.23 -3.85 -8.41
N TYR A 128 -10.47 -4.66 -7.38
CA TYR A 128 -9.71 -5.87 -7.10
C TYR A 128 -9.84 -6.87 -8.26
N ARG A 129 -11.06 -7.14 -8.70
CA ARG A 129 -11.36 -8.05 -9.80
C ARG A 129 -10.70 -7.60 -11.10
N LYS A 130 -10.78 -6.32 -11.45
CA LYS A 130 -10.06 -5.74 -12.61
C LYS A 130 -8.54 -5.93 -12.57
N ARG A 131 -7.94 -6.05 -11.39
CA ARG A 131 -6.49 -6.28 -11.24
C ARG A 131 -6.11 -7.75 -11.39
N ILE A 132 -7.00 -8.67 -10.98
CA ILE A 132 -6.83 -10.11 -11.18
C ILE A 132 -7.06 -10.46 -12.65
N ASP A 133 -8.13 -9.94 -13.23
CA ASP A 133 -8.56 -10.27 -14.60
C ASP A 133 -7.66 -9.66 -15.67
N ARG A 134 -6.73 -8.76 -15.31
CA ARG A 134 -5.80 -8.19 -16.28
C ARG A 134 -4.81 -9.29 -16.68
N PRO A 135 -4.87 -9.84 -17.91
CA PRO A 135 -3.92 -10.85 -18.32
C PRO A 135 -2.53 -10.25 -18.21
N THR A 136 -1.65 -10.94 -17.51
CA THR A 136 -0.22 -10.67 -17.52
C THR A 136 0.28 -11.03 -18.92
N THR A 137 -0.03 -10.22 -19.94
CA THR A 137 0.56 -10.35 -21.26
C THR A 137 2.02 -9.95 -21.12
N PRO A 138 2.98 -10.89 -21.24
CA PRO A 138 4.38 -10.53 -21.26
C PRO A 138 4.56 -9.65 -22.50
N LYS A 139 5.06 -8.43 -22.30
CA LYS A 139 5.37 -7.54 -23.40
C LYS A 139 6.53 -8.19 -24.15
N ALA A 140 6.26 -8.82 -25.31
CA ALA A 140 7.29 -9.31 -26.21
C ALA A 140 8.20 -8.12 -26.55
N ARG A 141 9.48 -8.30 -26.26
CA ARG A 141 10.55 -7.35 -26.58
C ARG A 141 11.04 -7.63 -27.99
#